data_AF-A0A0E3QDS7-F1
#
_entry.id   AF-A0A0E3QDS7-F1
#
_cell.length_a   1.000
_cell.length_b   1.000
_cell.length_c   1.000
_cell.angle_alpha   90.00
_cell.angle_beta   90.00
_cell.angle_gamma   90.00
#
_symmetry.space_group_name_H-M   'P 1'
#
loop_
_entity.id
_entity.type
_entity.pdbx_description
1 polymer ?
#
loop_
_entity_poly.entity_id
_entity_poly.type
_entity_poly.pdbx_seq_one_letter_code
_entity_poly.pdbx_strand_id
1 'polypeptide(L)'
;MVIGLVESGAMEGKDFIRTENHNPGLKLTGARKVVNEFSNMLNKKVSYRGKESIWSYVIFLKVRELAHNLTSKKEKLDFVKPEYEIEKIDSYDMRQKILNGALTGISVTLQSQY
;
A
#
# COMPACT_ATOMS: atom_id res chain seq x y z
N MET A 1 -0.74 -1.72 -4.57
CA MET A 1 0.21 -2.84 -4.47
C MET A 1 1.07 -2.95 -5.72
N VAL A 2 0.57 -3.48 -6.86
CA VAL A 2 1.39 -3.63 -8.09
C VAL A 2 1.97 -2.29 -8.55
N ILE A 3 1.14 -1.24 -8.61
CA ILE A 3 1.58 0.12 -8.96
C ILE A 3 2.71 0.59 -8.04
N GLY A 4 2.58 0.41 -6.71
CA GLY A 4 3.62 0.79 -5.75
C GLY A 4 4.96 0.06 -5.95
N LEU A 5 4.93 -1.22 -6.32
CA LEU A 5 6.15 -1.98 -6.66
C LEU A 5 6.82 -1.47 -7.95
N VAL A 6 6.02 -1.02 -8.92
CA VAL A 6 6.52 -0.45 -10.17
C VAL A 6 7.11 0.94 -9.92
N GLU A 7 6.38 1.82 -9.22
CA GLU A 7 6.80 3.19 -8.92
C GLU A 7 8.07 3.25 -8.05
N SER A 8 8.21 2.32 -7.11
CA SER A 8 9.42 2.24 -6.26
C SER A 8 10.63 1.61 -6.96
N GLY A 9 10.47 1.04 -8.16
CA GLY A 9 11.52 0.29 -8.82
C GLY A 9 11.94 -0.97 -8.05
N ALA A 10 11.12 -1.47 -7.13
CA ALA A 10 11.48 -2.58 -6.25
C ALA A 10 11.62 -3.91 -7.00
N MET A 11 10.99 -4.06 -8.16
CA MET A 11 11.03 -5.28 -8.98
C MET A 11 12.14 -5.21 -10.03
N GLU A 12 12.95 -6.26 -10.12
CA GLU A 12 14.08 -6.35 -11.04
C GLU A 12 13.91 -7.49 -12.04
N GLY A 13 14.58 -7.44 -13.20
CA GLY A 13 14.53 -8.52 -14.20
C GLY A 13 14.92 -9.90 -13.64
N LYS A 14 15.81 -9.93 -12.64
CA LYS A 14 16.23 -11.17 -11.96
C LYS A 14 15.09 -11.85 -11.19
N ASP A 15 14.04 -11.11 -10.81
CA ASP A 15 12.88 -11.60 -10.07
C ASP A 15 11.87 -12.38 -10.92
N PHE A 16 12.08 -12.43 -12.24
CA PHE A 16 11.21 -13.11 -13.18
C PHE A 16 11.87 -14.35 -13.79
N ILE A 17 11.05 -15.35 -14.09
CA ILE A 17 11.42 -16.55 -14.85
C ILE A 17 11.05 -16.28 -16.30
N ARG A 18 12.02 -16.43 -17.20
CA ARG A 18 11.75 -16.51 -18.63
C ARG A 18 11.43 -17.96 -18.96
N THR A 19 10.22 -18.19 -19.44
CA THR A 19 9.73 -19.51 -19.83
C THR A 19 9.75 -19.63 -21.36
N GLU A 20 9.87 -20.85 -21.86
CA GLU A 20 9.90 -21.15 -23.30
C GLU A 20 8.56 -20.79 -23.99
N ASN A 21 7.46 -20.91 -23.25
CA ASN A 21 6.12 -20.50 -23.70
C ASN A 21 5.85 -18.99 -23.57
N HIS A 22 6.88 -18.17 -23.34
CA HIS A 22 6.81 -16.71 -23.28
C HIS A 22 5.88 -16.14 -22.19
N ASN A 23 5.47 -16.96 -21.21
CA ASN A 23 4.68 -16.53 -20.07
C ASN A 23 5.59 -16.25 -18.87
N PRO A 24 5.91 -14.98 -18.56
CA PRO A 24 6.82 -14.67 -17.47
C PRO A 24 6.24 -15.10 -16.13
N GLY A 25 6.99 -15.93 -15.40
CA GLY A 25 6.66 -16.34 -14.03
C GLY A 25 7.41 -15.51 -13.00
N LEU A 26 6.95 -15.51 -11.74
CA LEU A 26 7.73 -14.95 -10.63
C LEU A 26 8.72 -15.99 -10.10
N LYS A 27 9.97 -15.59 -9.91
CA LYS A 27 10.88 -16.33 -9.02
C LYS A 27 10.48 -16.12 -7.57
N LEU A 28 11.06 -16.94 -6.68
CA LEU A 28 10.86 -16.81 -5.24
C LEU A 28 11.18 -15.40 -4.71
N THR A 29 12.18 -14.72 -5.27
CA THR A 29 12.55 -13.35 -4.88
C THR A 29 11.44 -12.35 -5.24
N GLY A 30 10.90 -12.41 -6.46
CA GLY A 30 9.77 -11.59 -6.89
C GLY A 30 8.50 -11.88 -6.12
N ALA A 31 8.19 -13.16 -5.92
CA ALA A 31 7.04 -13.59 -5.13
C ALA A 31 7.09 -13.05 -3.69
N ARG A 32 8.26 -13.07 -3.03
CA ARG A 32 8.44 -12.49 -1.70
C ARG A 32 8.20 -10.97 -1.69
N LYS A 33 8.70 -10.23 -2.68
CA LYS A 33 8.46 -8.79 -2.81
C LYS A 33 6.96 -8.48 -2.94
N VAL A 34 6.25 -9.24 -3.76
CA VAL A 34 4.79 -9.11 -3.92
C VAL A 34 4.04 -9.43 -2.63
N VAL A 35 4.38 -10.54 -1.96
CA VAL A 35 3.76 -10.92 -0.68
C VAL A 35 3.97 -9.85 0.39
N ASN A 36 5.16 -9.27 0.47
CA ASN A 36 5.46 -8.21 1.43
C ASN A 36 4.64 -6.94 1.14
N GLU A 37 4.59 -6.49 -0.11
CA GLU A 37 3.80 -5.30 -0.46
C GLU A 37 2.30 -5.55 -0.28
N PHE A 38 1.82 -6.76 -0.57
CA PHE A 38 0.44 -7.16 -0.29
C PHE A 38 0.13 -7.09 1.21
N SER A 39 1.01 -7.62 2.04
CA SER A 39 0.89 -7.56 3.50
C SER A 39 0.88 -6.11 4.00
N ASN A 40 1.78 -5.27 3.49
CA ASN A 40 1.82 -3.84 3.81
C ASN A 40 0.49 -3.16 3.48
N MET A 41 -0.06 -3.42 2.29
CA MET A 41 -1.36 -2.88 1.86
C MET A 41 -2.50 -3.35 2.80
N LEU A 42 -2.55 -4.64 3.13
CA LEU A 42 -3.57 -5.19 4.02
C LEU A 42 -3.47 -4.67 5.46
N ASN A 43 -2.28 -4.28 5.90
CA ASN A 43 -2.03 -3.70 7.22
C ASN A 43 -2.23 -2.19 7.25
N LYS A 44 -2.48 -1.53 6.11
CA LYS A 44 -2.87 -0.11 6.13
C LYS A 44 -4.19 0.04 6.87
N LYS A 45 -4.27 1.11 7.65
CA LYS A 45 -5.46 1.46 8.43
C LYS A 45 -6.48 2.18 7.56
N VAL A 46 -7.74 2.02 7.92
CA VAL A 46 -8.89 2.67 7.30
C VAL A 46 -9.98 2.86 8.35
N SER A 47 -10.68 3.99 8.29
CA SER A 47 -11.83 4.25 9.18
C SER A 47 -13.05 3.48 8.67
N TYR A 48 -13.60 2.60 9.50
CA TYR A 48 -14.83 1.88 9.20
C TYR A 48 -15.73 1.84 10.44
N ARG A 49 -16.97 2.34 10.29
CA ARG A 49 -17.98 2.41 11.37
C ARG A 49 -17.49 3.15 12.63
N GLY A 50 -16.78 4.26 12.43
CA GLY A 50 -16.26 5.09 13.52
C GLY A 50 -15.07 4.48 14.27
N LYS A 51 -14.50 3.37 13.78
CA LYS A 51 -13.29 2.75 14.33
C LYS A 51 -12.20 2.69 13.27
N GLU A 52 -10.98 2.94 13.69
CA GLU A 52 -9.80 2.70 12.87
C GLU A 52 -9.52 1.19 12.83
N SER A 53 -9.35 0.60 11.66
CA SER A 53 -9.12 -0.84 11.48
C SER A 53 -8.21 -1.09 10.28
N ILE A 54 -7.51 -2.21 10.25
CA ILE A 54 -6.69 -2.60 9.09
C ILE A 54 -7.55 -3.24 7.98
N TRP A 55 -7.14 -3.11 6.72
CA TRP A 55 -7.87 -3.66 5.57
C TRP A 55 -8.15 -5.16 5.66
N SER A 56 -7.21 -5.96 6.18
CA SER A 56 -7.43 -7.39 6.39
C SER A 56 -8.62 -7.68 7.33
N TYR A 57 -8.78 -6.86 8.37
CA TYR A 57 -9.91 -6.99 9.28
C TYR A 57 -11.21 -6.48 8.65
N VAL A 58 -11.16 -5.42 7.84
CA VAL A 58 -12.32 -4.93 7.09
C VAL A 58 -12.86 -6.00 6.14
N ILE A 59 -11.99 -6.74 5.44
CA ILE A 59 -12.40 -7.86 4.58
C ILE A 59 -13.19 -8.89 5.40
N PHE A 60 -12.67 -9.28 6.56
CA PHE A 60 -13.38 -10.20 7.47
C PHE A 60 -14.76 -9.66 7.87
N LEU A 61 -14.87 -8.37 8.23
CA LEU A 61 -16.14 -7.75 8.57
C LEU A 61 -17.12 -7.76 7.40
N LYS A 62 -16.66 -7.51 6.16
CA LYS A 62 -17.50 -7.55 4.96
C LYS A 62 -18.00 -8.94 4.61
N VAL A 63 -17.15 -9.95 4.75
CA VAL A 63 -17.58 -11.35 4.61
C VAL A 63 -18.64 -11.70 5.65
N ARG A 64 -18.46 -11.25 6.90
CA ARG A 64 -19.46 -11.45 7.97
C ARG A 64 -20.78 -10.75 7.65
N GLU A 65 -20.74 -9.55 7.11
CA GLU A 65 -21.93 -8.81 6.68
C GLU A 65 -22.67 -9.52 5.54
N LEU A 66 -21.94 -10.06 4.58
CA LEU A 66 -22.50 -10.88 3.51
C LEU A 66 -23.20 -12.12 4.10
N ALA A 67 -22.54 -12.85 5.00
CA ALA A 67 -23.16 -14.00 5.65
C ALA A 67 -24.44 -13.63 6.43
N HIS A 68 -24.45 -12.49 7.13
CA HIS A 68 -25.66 -12.00 7.81
C HIS A 68 -26.75 -11.57 6.83
N ASN A 69 -26.39 -11.03 5.67
CA ASN A 69 -27.34 -10.66 4.63
C ASN A 69 -27.99 -11.90 3.99
N LEU A 70 -27.19 -12.92 3.66
CA LEU A 70 -27.68 -14.20 3.13
C LEU A 70 -28.58 -14.96 4.11
N THR A 71 -28.40 -14.75 5.42
CA THR A 71 -29.22 -15.37 6.47
C THR A 71 -30.38 -14.48 6.96
N SER A 72 -30.72 -13.43 6.20
CA SER A 72 -31.78 -12.45 6.52
C SER A 72 -31.64 -11.75 7.87
N LYS A 73 -30.46 -11.78 8.48
CA LYS A 73 -30.13 -11.06 9.72
C LYS A 73 -29.74 -9.61 9.46
N LYS A 74 -29.50 -9.24 8.20
CA LYS A 74 -29.14 -7.89 7.77
C LYS A 74 -29.75 -7.58 6.40
N GLU A 75 -30.61 -6.58 6.33
CA GLU A 75 -31.36 -6.27 5.09
C GLU A 75 -30.50 -5.56 4.03
N LYS A 76 -29.52 -4.74 4.45
CA LYS A 76 -28.68 -3.95 3.54
C LYS A 76 -27.22 -4.38 3.57
N LEU A 77 -26.71 -4.78 2.41
CA LEU A 77 -25.30 -5.07 2.16
C LEU A 77 -24.69 -3.93 1.34
N ASP A 78 -23.55 -3.43 1.80
CA ASP A 78 -22.80 -2.40 1.11
C ASP A 78 -21.32 -2.77 1.13
N PHE A 79 -20.70 -2.87 -0.04
CA PHE A 79 -19.26 -3.10 -0.20
C PHE A 79 -18.51 -1.82 -0.61
N VAL A 80 -19.21 -0.72 -0.88
CA VAL A 80 -18.61 0.57 -1.27
C VAL A 80 -17.85 1.18 -0.10
N LYS A 81 -18.44 1.17 1.11
CA LYS A 81 -17.74 1.59 2.32
C LYS A 81 -16.89 0.45 2.91
N PRO A 82 -15.74 0.71 3.53
CA PRO A 82 -15.04 1.99 3.51
C PRO A 82 -14.43 2.23 2.12
N GLU A 83 -14.47 3.49 1.68
CA GLU A 83 -13.86 3.88 0.41
C GLU A 83 -12.32 3.86 0.55
N TYR A 84 -11.64 3.54 -0.54
CA TYR A 84 -10.18 3.67 -0.59
C TYR A 84 -9.83 5.14 -0.76
N GLU A 85 -9.23 5.74 0.26
CA GLU A 85 -8.71 7.10 0.18
C GLU A 85 -7.38 7.08 -0.58
N ILE A 86 -7.29 7.84 -1.67
CA ILE A 86 -6.02 8.06 -2.38
C ILE A 86 -5.20 9.04 -1.54
N GLU A 87 -4.33 8.52 -0.69
CA GLU A 87 -3.28 9.33 -0.08
C GLU A 87 -2.34 9.83 -1.19
N LYS A 88 -2.53 11.07 -1.62
CA LYS A 88 -1.66 11.72 -2.61
C LYS A 88 -0.30 11.93 -1.94
N ILE A 89 0.67 11.09 -2.31
CA ILE A 89 2.05 11.10 -1.77
C ILE A 89 2.76 12.43 -2.09
N ASP A 90 2.30 13.19 -3.08
CA ASP A 90 2.79 14.54 -3.37
C ASP A 90 2.12 15.63 -2.50
N SER A 91 2.08 15.37 -1.19
CA SER A 91 1.57 16.31 -0.19
C SER A 91 2.54 17.48 -0.03
N TYR A 92 1.98 18.66 0.25
CA TYR A 92 2.74 19.82 0.71
C TYR A 92 3.72 19.43 1.84
N ASP A 93 3.33 18.53 2.74
CA ASP A 93 4.17 18.07 3.85
C ASP A 93 5.41 17.29 3.40
N MET A 94 5.32 16.51 2.32
CA MET A 94 6.49 15.83 1.75
C MET A 94 7.42 16.83 1.05
N ARG A 95 6.86 17.82 0.33
CA ARG A 95 7.66 18.93 -0.20
C ARG A 95 8.37 19.69 0.92
N GLN A 96 7.69 19.97 2.03
CA GLN A 96 8.29 20.62 3.20
C GLN A 96 9.37 19.77 3.87
N LYS A 97 9.16 18.45 4.02
CA LYS A 97 10.20 17.55 4.56
C LYS A 97 11.44 17.49 3.67
N ILE A 98 11.27 17.47 2.34
CA ILE A 98 12.38 17.50 1.38
C ILE A 98 13.09 18.85 1.43
N LEU A 99 12.36 19.97 1.42
CA LEU A 99 12.92 21.32 1.55
C LEU A 99 13.71 21.49 2.85
N ASN A 100 13.13 21.08 3.98
CA ASN A 100 13.78 21.21 5.29
C ASN A 100 15.02 20.32 5.40
N GLY A 101 14.99 19.09 4.86
CA GLY A 101 16.16 18.21 4.81
C GLY A 101 17.29 18.73 3.92
N ALA A 102 16.96 19.42 2.82
CA ALA A 102 17.95 20.02 1.94
C ALA A 102 18.60 21.28 2.55
N LEU A 103 17.80 22.14 3.21
CA LEU A 103 18.26 23.37 3.85
C LEU A 103 19.18 23.13 5.05
N THR A 104 18.94 22.07 5.82
CA THR A 104 19.83 21.67 6.92
C THR A 104 21.17 21.16 6.40
N GLY A 105 21.20 20.39 5.31
CA GLY A 105 22.43 19.93 4.65
C GLY A 105 23.30 21.08 4.12
N ILE A 106 22.68 22.11 3.53
CA ILE A 106 23.37 23.32 3.06
C ILE A 106 23.96 24.11 4.24
N SER A 107 23.20 24.27 5.32
CA SER A 107 23.65 25.01 6.51
C SER A 107 24.87 24.35 7.18
N VAL A 108 24.90 23.02 7.26
CA VAL A 108 26.04 22.25 7.79
C VAL A 108 27.28 22.40 6.89
N THR A 109 27.09 22.47 5.57
CA THR A 109 28.19 22.63 4.62
C THR A 109 28.81 24.03 4.68
N LEU A 110 28.00 25.07 4.89
CA LEU A 110 28.48 26.45 5.04
C LEU A 110 29.19 26.68 6.37
N GLN A 111 28.78 26.01 7.45
CA GLN A 111 29.49 26.07 8.75
C GLN A 111 30.84 25.33 8.73
N SER A 112 31.05 24.40 7.80
CA SER A 112 32.33 23.69 7.64
C SER A 112 33.37 24.47 6.82
N GLN A 113 33.01 25.64 6.28
CA GLN A 113 33.91 26.50 5.50
C GLN A 113 34.40 27.74 6.26
N TYR A 114 34.13 27.83 7.56
CA TYR A 114 34.66 28.85 8.48
C TYR A 114 35.24 28.19 9.73
#